data_AF-A0A529HS71-F1
#
_entry.id   AF-A0A529HS71-F1
#
_cell.length_a   1.000
_cell.length_b   1.000
_cell.length_c   1.000
_cell.angle_alpha   90.00
_cell.angle_beta   90.00
_cell.angle_gamma   90.00
#
_symmetry.space_group_name_H-M   'P 1'
#
loop_
_entity.id
_entity.type
_entity.pdbx_description
1 polymer ?
#
loop_
_entity_poly.entity_id
_entity_poly.type
_entity_poly.pdbx_seq_one_letter_code
_entity_poly.pdbx_strand_id
1 'polypeptide(L)'
;VTREAIVQSAILSAEMAEEIGLGRDKIILSAKVSGVQDLIAVYTELATRSNHALHLGLTEAGMGTKGIVASSAAMGILLQQGIGDTIRISLTPEPNGDRTREVQVSQELLQTMGFRQFVPIVAACPGCGRTTSTVFQELAQSIQADIRKNMPVWREKYPGVENLKVAVMGCIV
;
A
#
# COMPACT_ATOMS: atom_id res chain seq x y z
N VAL A 1 13.07 -20.48 6.65
CA VAL A 1 12.32 -21.33 5.68
C VAL A 1 13.02 -21.21 4.34
N THR A 2 13.27 -22.32 3.64
CA THR A 2 13.85 -22.27 2.30
C THR A 2 12.85 -21.58 1.36
N ARG A 3 13.27 -20.53 0.65
CA ARG A 3 12.45 -19.79 -0.34
C ARG A 3 11.71 -20.73 -1.30
N GLU A 4 12.37 -21.81 -1.70
CA GLU A 4 11.76 -22.81 -2.58
C GLU A 4 10.55 -23.50 -1.94
N ALA A 5 10.63 -23.87 -0.66
CA ALA A 5 9.55 -24.59 0.01
C ALA A 5 8.28 -23.73 0.14
N ILE A 6 8.41 -22.42 0.40
CA ILE A 6 7.23 -21.56 0.52
C ILE A 6 6.56 -21.33 -0.85
N VAL A 7 7.33 -21.20 -1.92
CA VAL A 7 6.80 -21.04 -3.28
C VAL A 7 6.13 -22.34 -3.75
N GLN A 8 6.81 -23.48 -3.58
CA GLN A 8 6.26 -24.80 -3.92
C GLN A 8 4.98 -25.08 -3.15
N SER A 9 4.96 -24.79 -1.84
CA SER A 9 3.76 -25.02 -1.02
C SER A 9 2.55 -24.26 -1.56
N ALA A 10 2.71 -23.02 -2.02
CA ALA A 10 1.62 -22.24 -2.58
C ALA A 10 1.13 -22.81 -3.92
N ILE A 11 2.07 -23.16 -4.83
CA ILE A 11 1.75 -23.68 -6.17
C ILE A 11 1.07 -25.05 -6.08
N LEU A 12 1.66 -25.99 -5.35
CA LEU A 12 1.11 -27.35 -5.19
C LEU A 12 -0.28 -27.32 -4.55
N SER A 13 -0.52 -26.37 -3.63
CA SER A 13 -1.83 -26.21 -3.00
C SER A 13 -2.88 -25.69 -3.97
N ALA A 14 -2.51 -24.77 -4.88
CA ALA A 14 -3.42 -24.32 -5.95
C ALA A 14 -3.71 -25.43 -6.96
N GLU A 15 -2.67 -26.17 -7.39
CA GLU A 15 -2.83 -27.30 -8.31
C GLU A 15 -3.77 -28.37 -7.73
N MET A 16 -3.58 -28.73 -6.46
CA MET A 16 -4.48 -29.66 -5.77
C MET A 16 -5.91 -29.14 -5.68
N ALA A 17 -6.10 -27.84 -5.44
CA ALA A 17 -7.43 -27.23 -5.42
C ALA A 17 -8.11 -27.31 -6.80
N GLU A 18 -7.36 -27.12 -7.88
CA GLU A 18 -7.86 -27.30 -9.25
C GLU A 18 -8.22 -28.75 -9.56
N GLU A 19 -7.40 -29.72 -9.13
CA GLU A 19 -7.64 -31.15 -9.32
C GLU A 19 -8.95 -31.62 -8.66
N ILE A 20 -9.31 -31.06 -7.50
CA ILE A 20 -10.58 -31.39 -6.81
C ILE A 20 -11.78 -30.59 -7.34
N GLY A 21 -11.59 -29.78 -8.39
CA GLY A 21 -12.65 -29.10 -9.14
C GLY A 21 -12.87 -27.62 -8.82
N LEU A 22 -11.99 -26.97 -8.05
CA LEU A 22 -12.07 -25.51 -7.87
C LEU A 22 -11.53 -24.80 -9.12
N GLY A 23 -12.34 -23.95 -9.74
CA GLY A 23 -11.90 -23.16 -10.89
C GLY A 23 -10.73 -22.23 -10.53
N ARG A 24 -9.75 -22.10 -11.42
CA ARG A 24 -8.58 -21.22 -11.25
C ARG A 24 -8.97 -19.76 -10.94
N ASP A 25 -10.05 -19.28 -11.55
CA ASP A 25 -10.63 -17.95 -11.34
C ASP A 25 -11.17 -17.73 -9.92
N LYS A 26 -11.20 -18.78 -9.09
CA LYS A 26 -11.58 -18.76 -7.67
C LYS A 26 -10.38 -18.87 -6.72
N ILE A 27 -9.16 -18.89 -7.24
CA ILE A 27 -7.94 -19.11 -6.45
C ILE A 27 -7.07 -17.84 -6.45
N ILE A 28 -6.65 -17.43 -5.25
CA ILE A 28 -5.69 -16.33 -5.04
C ILE A 28 -4.56 -16.87 -4.17
N LEU A 29 -3.32 -16.66 -4.60
CA LEU A 29 -2.13 -17.13 -3.90
C LEU A 29 -1.48 -16.04 -3.06
N SER A 30 -0.88 -16.45 -1.94
CA SER A 30 0.05 -15.60 -1.19
C SER A 30 1.12 -16.45 -0.51
N ALA A 31 2.36 -15.95 -0.50
CA ALA A 31 3.52 -16.60 0.13
C ALA A 31 4.29 -15.54 0.93
N LYS A 32 3.79 -15.19 2.11
CA LYS A 32 4.30 -14.03 2.87
C LYS A 32 5.49 -14.39 3.75
N VAL A 33 6.44 -13.46 3.79
CA VAL A 33 7.61 -13.47 4.68
C VAL A 33 7.80 -12.07 5.28
N SER A 34 8.62 -11.95 6.32
CA SER A 34 8.83 -10.69 7.06
C SER A 34 10.10 -9.93 6.64
N GLY A 35 11.00 -10.57 5.89
CA GLY A 35 12.16 -9.94 5.28
C GLY A 35 11.81 -9.22 3.96
N VAL A 36 12.28 -7.99 3.79
CA VAL A 36 12.03 -7.18 2.57
C VAL A 36 12.58 -7.87 1.32
N GLN A 37 13.86 -8.26 1.35
CA GLN A 37 14.52 -8.91 0.22
C GLN A 37 13.94 -10.30 -0.05
N ASP A 38 13.59 -11.03 1.01
CA ASP A 38 12.96 -12.33 0.89
C ASP A 38 11.58 -12.22 0.24
N LEU A 39 10.77 -11.21 0.61
CA LEU A 39 9.45 -11.01 0.01
C LEU A 39 9.56 -10.74 -1.49
N ILE A 40 10.50 -9.88 -1.88
CA ILE A 40 10.78 -9.59 -3.29
C ILE A 40 11.13 -10.90 -4.01
N ALA A 41 12.12 -11.63 -3.49
CA ALA A 41 12.58 -12.88 -4.09
C ALA A 41 11.47 -13.95 -4.19
N VAL A 42 10.63 -14.10 -3.16
CA VAL A 42 9.53 -15.07 -3.14
C VAL A 42 8.45 -14.70 -4.16
N TYR A 43 8.02 -13.44 -4.22
CA TYR A 43 6.95 -13.05 -5.15
C TYR A 43 7.42 -12.96 -6.60
N THR A 44 8.68 -12.59 -6.86
CA THR A 44 9.26 -12.68 -8.20
C THR A 44 9.27 -14.13 -8.68
N GLU A 45 9.70 -15.08 -7.83
CA GLU A 45 9.67 -16.52 -8.18
C GLU A 45 8.24 -17.07 -8.34
N LEU A 46 7.32 -16.63 -7.48
CA LEU A 46 5.94 -17.08 -7.55
C LEU A 46 5.26 -16.59 -8.84
N ALA A 47 5.50 -15.33 -9.23
CA ALA A 47 4.95 -14.75 -10.45
C ALA A 47 5.55 -15.32 -11.75
N THR A 48 6.79 -15.83 -11.72
CA THR A 48 7.39 -16.49 -12.89
C THR A 48 6.84 -17.91 -13.09
N ARG A 49 6.39 -18.55 -12.01
CA ARG A 49 5.96 -19.97 -12.01
C ARG A 49 4.45 -20.15 -11.96
N SER A 50 3.69 -19.08 -11.74
CA SER A 50 2.25 -19.10 -11.60
C SER A 50 1.63 -17.82 -12.15
N ASN A 51 0.48 -17.96 -12.81
CA ASN A 51 -0.33 -16.85 -13.32
C ASN A 51 -1.63 -16.65 -12.52
N HIS A 52 -1.73 -17.23 -11.32
CA HIS A 52 -2.82 -16.95 -10.39
C HIS A 52 -2.77 -15.50 -9.92
N ALA A 53 -3.91 -14.97 -9.49
CA ALA A 53 -3.94 -13.68 -8.80
C ALA A 53 -3.13 -13.78 -7.49
N LEU A 54 -2.34 -12.75 -7.20
CA LEU A 54 -1.41 -12.69 -6.08
C LEU A 54 -1.87 -11.68 -5.03
N HIS A 55 -2.10 -12.16 -3.81
CA HIS A 55 -2.33 -11.33 -2.64
C HIS A 55 -1.00 -10.98 -1.95
N LEU A 56 -0.48 -9.80 -2.29
CA LEU A 56 0.81 -9.31 -1.86
C LEU A 56 0.75 -8.70 -0.45
N GLY A 57 1.77 -8.94 0.36
CA GLY A 57 1.96 -8.23 1.62
C GLY A 57 3.14 -8.75 2.42
N LEU A 58 3.87 -7.84 3.05
CA LEU A 58 4.86 -8.17 4.06
C LEU A 58 4.12 -8.60 5.34
N THR A 59 4.42 -9.78 5.87
CA THR A 59 3.89 -10.20 7.19
C THR A 59 4.78 -9.64 8.30
N GLU A 60 4.20 -9.42 9.49
CA GLU A 60 4.95 -8.97 10.66
C GLU A 60 5.82 -7.72 10.40
N ALA A 61 5.28 -6.74 9.67
CA ALA A 61 6.04 -5.56 9.26
C ALA A 61 6.56 -4.78 10.47
N GLY A 62 5.87 -4.85 11.60
CA GLY A 62 6.20 -4.18 12.86
C GLY A 62 5.37 -2.92 13.09
N MET A 63 5.75 -2.16 14.11
CA MET A 63 5.07 -0.92 14.51
C MET A 63 5.61 0.30 13.76
N GLY A 64 4.77 1.34 13.67
CA GLY A 64 5.14 2.70 13.27
C GLY A 64 5.90 2.79 11.94
N THR A 65 6.88 3.70 11.90
CA THR A 65 7.66 4.03 10.70
C THR A 65 8.39 2.81 10.12
N LYS A 66 8.92 1.92 10.96
CA LYS A 66 9.63 0.72 10.48
C LYS A 66 8.71 -0.18 9.66
N GLY A 67 7.48 -0.41 10.14
CA GLY A 67 6.50 -1.23 9.42
C GLY A 67 6.08 -0.61 8.09
N ILE A 68 5.89 0.71 8.08
CA ILE A 68 5.53 1.47 6.87
C ILE A 68 6.65 1.41 5.83
N VAL A 69 7.90 1.70 6.24
CA VAL A 69 9.07 1.72 5.35
C VAL A 69 9.35 0.34 4.78
N ALA A 70 9.37 -0.70 5.62
CA ALA A 70 9.64 -2.06 5.17
C ALA A 70 8.57 -2.56 4.17
N SER A 71 7.29 -2.31 4.47
CA SER A 71 6.18 -2.69 3.60
C SER A 71 6.24 -1.97 2.25
N SER A 72 6.48 -0.65 2.28
CA SER A 72 6.54 0.18 1.07
C SER A 72 7.75 -0.16 0.21
N ALA A 73 8.91 -0.43 0.82
CA ALA A 73 10.13 -0.79 0.10
C ALA A 73 9.99 -2.12 -0.65
N ALA A 74 9.42 -3.15 0.00
CA ALA A 74 9.24 -4.45 -0.63
C ALA A 74 8.18 -4.41 -1.75
N MET A 75 7.01 -3.87 -1.43
CA MET A 75 5.88 -3.87 -2.36
C MET A 75 6.04 -2.85 -3.49
N GLY A 76 6.70 -1.71 -3.27
CA GLY A 76 6.95 -0.74 -4.33
C GLY A 76 7.72 -1.35 -5.50
N ILE A 77 8.72 -2.18 -5.21
CA ILE A 77 9.49 -2.91 -6.23
C ILE A 77 8.60 -3.91 -6.97
N LEU A 78 7.88 -4.76 -6.24
CA LEU A 78 7.04 -5.80 -6.83
C LEU A 78 5.89 -5.22 -7.67
N LEU A 79 5.19 -4.20 -7.16
CA LEU A 79 4.10 -3.55 -7.88
C LEU A 79 4.61 -2.85 -9.15
N GLN A 80 5.80 -2.23 -9.12
CA GLN A 80 6.40 -1.63 -10.31
C GLN A 80 6.75 -2.67 -11.40
N GLN A 81 7.00 -3.92 -11.00
CA GLN A 81 7.20 -5.04 -11.91
C GLN A 81 5.88 -5.65 -12.41
N GLY A 82 4.73 -5.11 -11.99
CA GLY A 82 3.40 -5.66 -12.30
C GLY A 82 3.01 -6.87 -11.45
N ILE A 83 3.67 -7.09 -10.31
CA ILE A 83 3.42 -8.24 -9.42
C ILE A 83 2.55 -7.81 -8.23
N GLY A 84 1.35 -8.39 -8.14
CA GLY A 84 0.41 -8.20 -7.04
C GLY A 84 -0.93 -7.61 -7.50
N ASP A 85 -2.01 -8.36 -7.31
CA ASP A 85 -3.36 -8.01 -7.73
C ASP A 85 -4.19 -7.39 -6.59
N THR A 86 -3.82 -7.72 -5.36
CA THR A 86 -4.36 -7.10 -4.14
C THR A 86 -3.26 -7.02 -3.10
N ILE A 87 -3.31 -6.00 -2.24
CA ILE A 87 -2.31 -5.80 -1.19
C ILE A 87 -2.90 -5.84 0.22
N ARG A 88 -2.07 -6.17 1.21
CA ARG A 88 -2.30 -5.88 2.63
C ARG A 88 -0.99 -5.47 3.28
N ILE A 89 -1.01 -4.31 3.94
CA ILE A 89 0.06 -3.92 4.88
C ILE A 89 -0.28 -4.50 6.26
N SER A 90 0.68 -5.19 6.86
CA SER A 90 0.51 -5.85 8.16
C SER A 90 1.15 -5.03 9.28
N LEU A 91 0.57 -3.87 9.61
CA LEU A 91 1.08 -3.05 10.71
C LEU A 91 0.64 -3.61 12.06
N THR A 92 1.57 -3.62 13.00
CA THR A 92 1.24 -3.76 14.42
C THR A 92 0.71 -2.40 14.89
N PRO A 93 -0.55 -2.30 15.36
CA PRO A 93 -1.09 -1.06 15.88
C PRO A 93 -0.37 -0.65 17.17
N GLU A 94 -0.29 0.65 17.41
CA GLU A 94 0.07 1.16 18.74
C GLU A 94 -1.02 0.79 19.76
N PRO A 95 -0.72 0.76 21.07
CA PRO A 95 -1.75 0.59 22.09
C PRO A 95 -2.85 1.63 21.92
N ASN A 96 -4.11 1.19 21.81
CA ASN A 96 -5.27 2.03 21.50
C ASN A 96 -5.21 2.76 20.14
N GLY A 97 -4.29 2.37 19.26
CA GLY A 97 -4.15 2.92 17.92
C GLY A 97 -5.25 2.43 16.98
N ASP A 98 -5.61 3.27 16.01
CA ASP A 98 -6.63 2.93 15.02
C ASP A 98 -6.13 1.86 14.04
N ARG A 99 -6.90 0.76 13.93
CA ARG A 99 -6.63 -0.33 13.00
C ARG A 99 -6.73 0.11 11.55
N THR A 100 -7.49 1.16 11.23
CA THR A 100 -7.62 1.70 9.87
C THR A 100 -6.29 2.23 9.32
N ARG A 101 -5.27 2.44 10.17
CA ARG A 101 -3.96 2.94 9.75
C ARG A 101 -3.31 2.06 8.66
N GLU A 102 -3.48 0.73 8.72
CA GLU A 102 -2.93 -0.15 7.69
C GLU A 102 -3.60 0.02 6.33
N VAL A 103 -4.91 0.33 6.33
CA VAL A 103 -5.67 0.66 5.12
C VAL A 103 -5.20 1.99 4.55
N GLN A 104 -5.03 3.01 5.39
CA GLN A 104 -4.52 4.31 4.98
C GLN A 104 -3.15 4.17 4.29
N VAL A 105 -2.21 3.44 4.91
CA VAL A 105 -0.86 3.26 4.32
C VAL A 105 -0.94 2.46 3.01
N SER A 106 -1.85 1.48 2.91
CA SER A 106 -2.05 0.72 1.67
C SER A 106 -2.56 1.63 0.54
N GLN A 107 -3.51 2.52 0.83
CA GLN A 107 -4.03 3.50 -0.11
C GLN A 107 -2.95 4.51 -0.54
N GLU A 108 -2.20 5.06 0.42
CA GLU A 108 -1.12 6.02 0.16
C GLU A 108 -0.02 5.40 -0.72
N LEU A 109 0.36 4.13 -0.49
CA LEU A 109 1.33 3.42 -1.33
C LEU A 109 0.84 3.32 -2.78
N LEU A 110 -0.36 2.79 -2.99
CA LEU A 110 -0.92 2.63 -4.33
C LEU A 110 -1.12 3.97 -5.04
N GLN A 111 -1.49 5.03 -4.30
CA GLN A 111 -1.69 6.37 -4.83
C GLN A 111 -0.38 7.08 -5.18
N THR A 112 0.62 6.99 -4.31
CA THR A 112 1.96 7.57 -4.54
C THR A 112 2.64 6.92 -5.75
N MET A 113 2.45 5.61 -5.92
CA MET A 113 2.97 4.87 -7.07
C MET A 113 2.15 5.07 -8.36
N GLY A 114 1.01 5.77 -8.30
CA GLY A 114 0.16 6.07 -9.45
C GLY A 114 -0.75 4.91 -9.91
N PHE A 115 -0.87 3.83 -9.14
CA PHE A 115 -1.71 2.68 -9.49
C PHE A 115 -3.20 2.95 -9.28
N ARG A 116 -3.55 3.74 -8.26
CA ARG A 116 -4.93 4.04 -7.87
C ARG A 116 -5.05 5.47 -7.36
N GLN A 117 -6.26 5.99 -7.30
CA GLN A 117 -6.53 7.24 -6.58
C GLN A 117 -7.72 7.04 -5.65
N PHE A 118 -7.58 7.53 -4.43
CA PHE A 118 -8.56 7.36 -3.36
C PHE A 118 -9.01 8.72 -2.81
N VAL A 119 -8.05 9.65 -2.63
CA VAL A 119 -8.27 10.98 -2.07
C VAL A 119 -7.42 12.01 -2.84
N PRO A 120 -7.85 13.28 -2.92
CA PRO A 120 -7.03 14.35 -3.45
C PRO A 120 -5.62 14.38 -2.84
N ILE A 121 -4.61 14.56 -3.69
CA ILE A 121 -3.21 14.64 -3.25
C ILE A 121 -2.94 16.06 -2.76
N VAL A 122 -2.43 16.18 -1.53
CA VAL A 122 -1.90 17.44 -0.99
C VAL A 122 -0.39 17.44 -1.14
N ALA A 123 0.12 18.25 -2.06
CA ALA A 123 1.55 18.53 -2.20
C ALA A 123 1.91 19.72 -1.31
N ALA A 124 2.69 19.49 -0.26
CA ALA A 124 3.18 20.54 0.61
C ALA A 124 4.70 20.62 0.56
N CYS A 125 5.25 21.85 0.56
CA CYS A 125 6.68 22.02 0.76
C CYS A 125 7.07 21.59 2.19
N PRO A 126 8.33 21.22 2.47
CA PRO A 126 8.75 20.82 3.82
C PRO A 126 8.66 21.97 4.84
N GLY A 127 8.55 23.22 4.39
CA GLY A 127 8.79 24.41 5.19
C GLY A 127 10.30 24.65 5.37
N CYS A 128 10.70 25.91 5.39
CA CYS A 128 12.09 26.32 5.64
C CYS A 128 12.10 27.70 6.31
N GLY A 129 13.28 28.29 6.53
CA GLY A 129 13.41 29.63 7.15
C GLY A 129 12.76 30.78 6.37
N ARG A 130 12.13 30.53 5.22
CA ARG A 130 11.39 31.52 4.41
C ARG A 130 9.92 31.65 4.79
N THR A 131 9.41 30.80 5.67
CA THR A 131 8.00 30.83 6.11
C THR A 131 7.92 30.73 7.64
N THR A 132 6.81 31.18 8.21
CA THR A 132 6.48 30.91 9.61
C THR A 132 6.11 29.43 9.76
N SER A 133 6.97 28.66 10.42
CA SER A 133 6.84 27.21 10.53
C SER A 133 5.47 26.77 11.06
N THR A 134 5.02 27.33 12.18
CA THR A 134 3.77 26.91 12.85
C THR A 134 2.54 27.14 11.96
N VAL A 135 2.38 28.35 11.43
CA VAL A 135 1.24 28.72 10.58
C VAL A 135 1.18 27.86 9.32
N PHE A 136 2.34 27.63 8.67
CA PHE A 136 2.41 26.80 7.47
C PHE A 136 2.04 25.33 7.76
N GLN A 137 2.59 24.77 8.83
CA GLN A 137 2.35 23.38 9.23
C GLN A 137 0.88 23.15 9.61
N GLU A 138 0.29 24.05 10.40
CA GLU A 138 -1.11 23.99 10.81
C GLU A 138 -2.06 24.10 9.61
N LEU A 139 -1.78 25.00 8.66
CA LEU A 139 -2.56 25.16 7.43
C LEU A 139 -2.52 23.88 6.58
N ALA A 140 -1.32 23.32 6.35
CA ALA A 140 -1.17 22.10 5.56
C ALA A 140 -1.90 20.91 6.21
N GLN A 141 -1.81 20.78 7.54
CA GLN A 141 -2.49 19.74 8.30
C GLN A 141 -4.02 19.91 8.24
N SER A 142 -4.54 21.12 8.40
CA SER A 142 -5.97 21.43 8.30
C SER A 142 -6.53 21.06 6.94
N ILE A 143 -5.86 21.47 5.86
CA ILE A 143 -6.29 21.16 4.49
C ILE A 143 -6.35 19.64 4.26
N GLN A 144 -5.32 18.91 4.69
CA GLN A 144 -5.29 17.45 4.55
C GLN A 144 -6.41 16.77 5.36
N ALA A 145 -6.66 17.23 6.57
CA ALA A 145 -7.73 16.71 7.42
C ALA A 145 -9.12 16.96 6.82
N ASP A 146 -9.35 18.17 6.29
CA ASP A 146 -10.62 18.55 5.68
C ASP A 146 -10.89 17.75 4.40
N ILE A 147 -9.88 17.54 3.56
CA ILE A 147 -10.02 16.69 2.37
C ILE A 147 -10.47 15.28 2.77
N ARG A 148 -9.80 14.66 3.75
CA ARG A 148 -10.15 13.30 4.20
C ARG A 148 -11.55 13.24 4.80
N LYS A 149 -11.91 14.22 5.62
CA LYS A 149 -13.24 14.32 6.26
C LYS A 149 -14.36 14.45 5.24
N ASN A 150 -14.16 15.26 4.20
CA ASN A 150 -15.19 15.56 3.20
C ASN A 150 -15.23 14.56 2.04
N MET A 151 -14.18 13.78 1.82
CA MET A 151 -14.09 12.84 0.69
C MET A 151 -15.31 11.91 0.53
N PRO A 152 -15.90 11.32 1.60
CA PRO A 152 -17.08 10.47 1.45
C PRO A 152 -18.24 11.19 0.74
N VAL A 153 -18.49 12.46 1.10
CA VAL A 153 -19.53 13.29 0.50
C VAL A 153 -19.13 13.76 -0.89
N TRP A 154 -17.88 14.17 -1.07
CA TRP A 154 -17.39 14.67 -2.36
C TRP A 154 -17.38 13.60 -3.44
N ARG A 155 -17.06 12.35 -3.09
CA ARG A 155 -17.04 11.25 -4.06
C ARG A 155 -18.39 11.02 -4.73
N GLU A 156 -19.48 11.18 -3.97
CA GLU A 156 -20.85 11.05 -4.50
C GLU A 156 -21.27 12.28 -5.32
N LYS A 157 -20.90 13.47 -4.84
CA LYS A 157 -21.33 14.73 -5.45
C LYS A 157 -20.52 15.13 -6.69
N TYR A 158 -19.24 14.80 -6.72
CA TYR A 158 -18.27 15.22 -7.72
C TYR A 158 -17.50 14.02 -8.25
N PRO A 159 -18.01 13.33 -9.29
CA PRO A 159 -17.32 12.21 -9.91
C PRO A 159 -15.91 12.61 -10.38
N GLY A 160 -14.90 11.83 -9.98
CA GLY A 160 -13.50 12.08 -10.34
C GLY A 160 -12.75 13.04 -9.42
N VAL A 161 -13.37 13.54 -8.34
CA VAL A 161 -12.73 14.47 -7.38
C VAL A 161 -11.47 13.90 -6.72
N GLU A 162 -11.31 12.58 -6.67
CA GLU A 162 -10.09 11.91 -6.23
C GLU A 162 -8.85 12.30 -7.06
N ASN A 163 -9.03 12.80 -8.28
CA ASN A 163 -7.95 13.31 -9.15
C ASN A 163 -7.50 14.73 -8.82
N LEU A 164 -8.19 15.42 -7.91
CA LEU A 164 -7.83 16.77 -7.52
C LEU A 164 -6.43 16.80 -6.89
N LYS A 165 -5.61 17.77 -7.32
CA LYS A 165 -4.29 18.04 -6.75
C LYS A 165 -4.32 19.41 -6.09
N VAL A 166 -3.96 19.44 -4.81
CA VAL A 166 -3.92 20.66 -4.00
C VAL A 166 -2.48 20.93 -3.61
N ALA A 167 -1.98 22.13 -3.90
CA ALA A 167 -0.64 22.55 -3.49
C ALA A 167 -0.72 23.53 -2.31
N VAL A 168 0.07 23.30 -1.27
CA VAL A 168 0.20 24.19 -0.10
C VAL A 168 1.66 24.59 0.03
N MET A 169 1.99 25.81 -0.39
CA MET A 169 3.36 26.30 -0.47
C MET A 169 3.61 27.40 0.56
N GLY A 170 4.75 27.33 1.26
CA GLY A 170 5.09 28.28 2.31
C GLY A 170 5.67 29.60 1.80
N CYS A 171 6.13 29.66 0.55
CA CYS A 171 6.66 30.88 -0.07
C CYS A 171 6.58 30.80 -1.60
N ILE A 172 7.06 31.83 -2.29
CA ILE A 172 6.94 32.01 -3.75
C ILE A 172 8.02 31.28 -4.59
N VAL A 173 9.00 30.62 -3.95
CA VAL A 173 10.11 29.92 -4.63
C VAL A 173 9.62 28.65 -5.29
#